data_AF-A0AAW2T8I6-F1
#
_entry.id   AF-A0AAW2T8I6-F1
#
_cell.length_a   1.000
_cell.length_b   1.000
_cell.length_c   1.000
_cell.angle_alpha   90.00
_cell.angle_beta   90.00
_cell.angle_gamma   90.00
#
_symmetry.space_group_name_H-M   'P 1'
#
loop_
_entity.id
_entity.type
_entity.pdbx_description
1 polymer ?
#
loop_
_entity_poly.entity_id
_entity_poly.type
_entity_poly.pdbx_seq_one_letter_code
_entity_poly.pdbx_strand_id
1 'polypeptide(L)'
;MGDCRTSGFRCIEMQENKPWTFQVDMYGLCVIVHMMLHNSYMEIEKRASPDGTYIYQPKSYYKRYWNVDLWKTLFAKLLNVDPAEDHKKLLQSLRESFQGYMCSDPKLIKKLKQLLVKQKASLCSA
;
A
#
# COMPACT_ATOMS: atom_id res chain seq x y z
N MET A 1 22.67 10.80 2.13
CA MET A 1 21.60 11.81 2.21
C MET A 1 20.27 11.07 2.39
N GLY A 2 19.47 11.43 3.39
CA GLY A 2 18.06 11.00 3.53
C GLY A 2 17.73 9.70 4.28
N ASP A 3 18.70 8.90 4.76
CA ASP A 3 18.41 7.67 5.52
C ASP A 3 18.41 7.95 7.04
N CYS A 4 17.24 7.90 7.66
CA CYS A 4 17.06 8.10 9.11
C CYS A 4 17.43 6.86 9.94
N ARG A 5 17.89 5.76 9.31
CA ARG A 5 18.33 4.48 9.89
C ARG A 5 17.27 3.69 10.64
N THR A 6 16.07 4.23 10.82
CA THR A 6 14.94 3.52 11.42
C THR A 6 14.32 2.57 10.40
N SER A 7 14.32 1.27 10.70
CA SER A 7 13.92 0.20 9.76
C SER A 7 12.52 0.40 9.16
N GLY A 8 11.56 0.95 9.90
CA GLY A 8 10.19 1.21 9.42
C GLY A 8 10.04 2.33 8.40
N PHE A 9 11.09 3.12 8.14
CA PHE A 9 11.09 4.20 7.15
C PHE A 9 12.06 3.95 6.00
N ARG A 10 12.73 2.79 5.99
CA ARG A 10 13.67 2.42 4.92
C ARG A 10 12.93 1.58 3.89
N CYS A 11 12.85 2.06 2.66
CA CYS A 11 12.33 1.26 1.56
C CYS A 11 13.21 0.04 1.29
N ILE A 12 12.72 -0.91 0.50
CA ILE A 12 13.40 -2.19 0.26
C ILE A 12 14.80 -1.96 -0.33
N GLU A 13 14.92 -1.03 -1.27
CA GLU A 13 16.18 -0.65 -1.91
C GLU A 13 17.17 -0.08 -0.90
N MET A 14 16.72 0.77 0.03
CA MET A 14 17.57 1.26 1.12
C MET A 14 18.06 0.11 2.02
N GLN A 15 17.19 -0.85 2.34
CA GLN A 15 17.56 -2.01 3.17
C GLN A 15 18.57 -2.91 2.45
N GLU A 16 18.50 -3.01 1.11
CA GLU A 16 19.44 -3.78 0.28
C GLU A 16 20.63 -2.96 -0.25
N ASN A 17 20.81 -1.71 0.16
CA ASN A 17 21.85 -0.80 -0.33
C ASN A 17 21.85 -0.60 -1.87
N LYS A 18 20.66 -0.59 -2.47
CA LYS A 18 20.43 -0.29 -3.89
C LYS A 18 20.10 1.19 -4.12
N PRO A 19 20.30 1.72 -5.33
CA PRO A 19 19.83 3.04 -5.71
C PRO A 19 18.30 3.15 -5.58
N TRP A 20 17.81 4.28 -5.11
CA TRP A 20 16.39 4.56 -4.95
C TRP A 20 16.08 6.00 -5.36
N THR A 21 14.87 6.20 -5.88
CA THR A 21 14.29 7.49 -6.25
C THR A 21 12.85 7.54 -5.72
N PHE A 22 11.85 7.19 -6.53
CA PHE A 22 10.43 7.24 -6.18
C PHE A 22 9.96 6.09 -5.28
N GLN A 23 10.78 5.04 -5.15
CA GLN A 23 10.46 3.86 -4.35
C GLN A 23 10.24 4.20 -2.87
N VAL A 24 10.91 5.24 -2.35
CA VAL A 24 10.72 5.70 -0.97
C VAL A 24 9.29 6.18 -0.71
N ASP A 25 8.72 6.95 -1.64
CA ASP A 25 7.36 7.47 -1.50
C ASP A 25 6.32 6.36 -1.68
N MET A 26 6.56 5.42 -2.60
CA MET A 26 5.69 4.25 -2.78
C MET A 26 5.69 3.35 -1.57
N TYR A 27 6.86 3.12 -0.97
CA TYR A 27 6.99 2.40 0.29
C TYR A 27 6.23 3.12 1.42
N GLY A 28 6.37 4.45 1.52
CA GLY A 28 5.62 5.26 2.47
C GLY A 28 4.10 5.11 2.32
N LEU A 29 3.61 5.10 1.07
CA LEU A 29 2.19 4.82 0.79
C LEU A 29 1.77 3.43 1.29
N CYS A 30 2.59 2.40 1.07
CA CYS A 30 2.33 1.07 1.63
C CYS A 30 2.25 1.08 3.16
N VAL A 31 3.16 1.77 3.84
CA VAL A 31 3.15 1.91 5.31
C VAL A 31 1.85 2.56 5.77
N ILE A 32 1.43 3.68 5.17
CA ILE A 32 0.20 4.39 5.52
C ILE A 32 -1.03 3.50 5.31
N VAL A 33 -1.13 2.84 4.15
CA VAL A 33 -2.24 1.92 3.84
C VAL A 33 -2.27 0.76 4.83
N HIS A 34 -1.11 0.18 5.15
CA HIS A 34 -1.02 -0.90 6.12
C HIS A 34 -1.49 -0.47 7.51
N MET A 35 -1.06 0.71 7.97
CA MET A 35 -1.49 1.26 9.26
C MET A 35 -3.00 1.49 9.29
N MET A 36 -3.61 2.02 8.22
CA MET A 36 -5.07 2.19 8.14
C MET A 36 -5.84 0.85 8.18
N LEU A 37 -5.27 -0.22 7.64
CA LEU A 37 -5.91 -1.54 7.61
C LEU A 37 -5.74 -2.33 8.90
N HIS A 38 -4.51 -2.34 9.45
CA HIS A 38 -4.11 -3.24 10.53
C HIS A 38 -3.91 -2.53 11.88
N ASN A 39 -3.81 -1.20 11.90
CA ASN A 39 -3.49 -0.41 13.08
C ASN A 39 -2.15 -0.83 13.74
N SER A 40 -1.19 -1.23 12.91
CA SER A 40 0.16 -1.64 13.31
C SER A 40 1.18 -1.15 12.29
N TYR A 41 2.46 -1.15 12.67
CA TYR A 41 3.54 -0.90 11.70
C TYR A 41 3.63 -2.04 10.68
N MET A 42 3.99 -1.67 9.45
CA MET A 42 4.16 -2.63 8.37
C MET A 42 5.47 -3.40 8.53
N GLU A 43 5.37 -4.71 8.64
CA GLU A 43 6.51 -5.62 8.48
C GLU A 43 6.46 -6.31 7.12
N ILE A 44 7.62 -6.44 6.48
CA ILE A 44 7.77 -7.06 5.16
C ILE A 44 8.48 -8.40 5.30
N GLU A 45 8.05 -9.35 4.47
CA GLU A 45 8.78 -10.59 4.20
C GLU A 45 9.24 -10.65 2.75
N LYS A 46 10.39 -11.29 2.54
CA LYS A 46 10.95 -11.62 1.23
C LYS A 46 10.60 -13.09 0.94
N ARG A 47 9.83 -13.34 -0.11
CA ARG A 47 9.43 -14.69 -0.53
C ARG A 47 10.06 -15.03 -1.87
N ALA A 48 10.49 -16.28 -2.01
CA ALA A 48 10.93 -16.80 -3.30
C ALA A 48 9.72 -16.97 -4.21
N SER A 49 9.84 -16.45 -5.43
CA SER A 49 8.88 -16.64 -6.52
C SER A 49 9.26 -17.89 -7.33
N PRO A 50 8.31 -18.56 -8.00
CA PRO A 50 8.59 -19.77 -8.80
C PRO A 50 9.61 -19.58 -9.92
N ASP A 51 9.81 -18.34 -10.38
CA ASP A 51 10.79 -17.94 -11.39
C ASP A 51 12.22 -17.76 -10.83
N GLY A 52 12.43 -18.05 -9.55
CA GLY A 52 13.72 -17.89 -8.88
C GLY A 52 14.02 -16.45 -8.45
N THR A 53 13.09 -15.51 -8.66
CA THR A 53 13.19 -14.15 -8.15
C THR A 53 12.66 -14.04 -6.72
N TYR A 54 12.79 -12.86 -6.10
CA TYR A 54 12.24 -12.59 -4.79
C TYR A 54 11.17 -11.52 -4.88
N ILE A 55 10.04 -11.75 -4.20
CA ILE A 55 8.95 -10.80 -4.05
C ILE A 55 8.83 -10.36 -2.60
N TYR A 56 8.52 -9.08 -2.41
CA TYR A 56 8.28 -8.46 -1.12
C TYR A 56 6.79 -8.28 -0.89
N GLN A 57 6.33 -8.63 0.31
CA GLN A 57 4.94 -8.43 0.71
C GLN A 57 4.81 -8.19 2.22
N PRO A 58 3.70 -7.57 2.69
CA PRO A 58 3.44 -7.45 4.12
C PRO A 58 3.23 -8.81 4.78
N LYS A 59 3.75 -9.00 6.00
CA LYS A 59 3.57 -10.23 6.80
C LYS A 59 2.15 -10.40 7.35
N SER A 60 1.44 -9.29 7.58
CA SER A 60 0.13 -9.33 8.25
C SER A 60 -0.93 -10.01 7.38
N TYR A 61 -1.78 -10.81 8.02
CA TYR A 61 -2.89 -11.49 7.36
C TYR A 61 -4.04 -10.53 7.05
N TYR A 62 -4.60 -10.65 5.84
CA TYR A 62 -5.80 -9.92 5.45
C TYR A 62 -7.06 -10.48 6.13
N LYS A 63 -7.96 -9.59 6.53
CA LYS A 63 -9.26 -10.00 7.09
C LYS A 63 -10.17 -10.55 5.99
N ARG A 64 -10.95 -11.59 6.31
CA ARG A 64 -11.82 -12.32 5.38
C ARG A 64 -12.81 -11.44 4.59
N TYR A 65 -13.28 -10.36 5.22
CA TYR A 65 -14.29 -9.47 4.64
C TYR A 65 -13.69 -8.30 3.83
N TRP A 66 -12.37 -8.28 3.64
CA TRP A 66 -11.72 -7.30 2.78
C TRP A 66 -11.67 -7.78 1.32
N ASN A 67 -11.54 -6.84 0.40
CA ASN A 67 -11.17 -7.15 -0.98
C ASN A 67 -9.67 -7.50 -1.05
N VAL A 68 -9.35 -8.73 -0.66
CA VAL A 68 -7.96 -9.21 -0.49
C VAL A 68 -7.15 -9.06 -1.78
N ASP A 69 -7.75 -9.35 -2.94
CA ASP A 69 -7.04 -9.32 -4.22
C ASP A 69 -6.65 -7.89 -4.62
N LEU A 70 -7.53 -6.92 -4.35
CA LEU A 70 -7.25 -5.50 -4.57
C LEU A 70 -6.09 -5.02 -3.71
N TRP A 71 -6.06 -5.39 -2.42
CA TRP A 71 -4.97 -5.02 -1.52
C TRP A 71 -3.66 -5.73 -1.87
N LYS A 72 -3.69 -7.03 -2.16
CA LYS A 72 -2.51 -7.77 -2.62
C LYS A 72 -1.90 -7.14 -3.86
N THR A 73 -2.74 -6.74 -4.83
CA THR A 73 -2.29 -6.07 -6.05
C THR A 73 -1.62 -4.73 -5.74
N LEU A 74 -2.18 -3.94 -4.82
CA LEU A 74 -1.57 -2.68 -4.38
C LEU A 74 -0.18 -2.90 -3.77
N PHE A 75 -0.06 -3.79 -2.79
CA PHE A 75 1.22 -4.04 -2.13
C PHE A 75 2.24 -4.67 -3.08
N ALA A 76 1.83 -5.62 -3.92
CA ALA A 76 2.72 -6.25 -4.89
C ALA A 76 3.29 -5.22 -5.87
N LYS A 77 2.44 -4.37 -6.47
CA LYS A 77 2.88 -3.35 -7.42
C LYS A 77 3.80 -2.29 -6.78
N LEU A 78 3.47 -1.81 -5.59
CA LEU A 78 4.22 -0.71 -4.96
C LEU A 78 5.53 -1.16 -4.28
N LEU A 79 5.61 -2.40 -3.78
CA LEU A 79 6.80 -2.92 -3.10
C LEU A 79 7.81 -3.57 -4.05
N ASN A 80 7.42 -3.88 -5.28
CA ASN A 80 8.25 -4.61 -6.24
C ASN A 80 8.38 -3.86 -7.57
N VAL A 81 8.48 -2.52 -7.50
CA VAL A 81 8.58 -1.65 -8.68
C VAL A 81 9.92 -1.86 -9.36
N ASP A 82 9.90 -2.06 -10.68
CA ASP A 82 11.11 -2.02 -11.49
C ASP A 82 11.54 -0.55 -11.68
N PRO A 83 12.82 -0.17 -11.44
CA PRO A 83 13.31 1.18 -11.69
C PRO A 83 13.05 1.72 -13.11
N ALA A 84 12.90 0.85 -14.10
CA ALA A 84 12.59 1.21 -15.49
C ALA A 84 11.08 1.42 -15.76
N GLU A 85 10.21 1.11 -14.80
CA GLU A 85 8.76 1.20 -14.97
C GLU A 85 8.27 2.66 -14.99
N ASP A 86 7.22 2.91 -15.78
CA ASP A 86 6.50 4.19 -15.75
C ASP A 86 5.63 4.27 -14.48
N HIS A 87 6.25 4.78 -13.41
CA HIS A 87 5.63 4.99 -12.10
C HIS A 87 4.28 5.73 -12.18
N LYS A 88 4.10 6.65 -13.14
CA LYS A 88 2.83 7.39 -13.28
C LYS A 88 1.72 6.49 -13.78
N LYS A 89 2.00 5.67 -14.80
CA LYS A 89 1.04 4.68 -15.32
C LYS A 89 0.71 3.62 -14.27
N LEU A 90 1.70 3.16 -13.50
CA LEU A 90 1.47 2.23 -12.40
C LEU A 90 0.49 2.83 -11.37
N LEU A 91 0.74 4.04 -10.88
CA LEU A 91 -0.12 4.71 -9.90
C LEU A 91 -1.51 5.02 -10.46
N GLN A 92 -1.60 5.41 -11.73
CA GLN A 92 -2.88 5.59 -12.42
C GLN A 92 -3.68 4.29 -12.45
N SER A 93 -3.06 3.17 -12.84
CA SER A 93 -3.73 1.86 -12.90
C SER A 93 -4.24 1.40 -11.53
N LEU A 94 -3.48 1.66 -10.47
CA LEU A 94 -3.89 1.38 -9.09
C LEU A 94 -5.10 2.22 -8.71
N ARG A 95 -5.04 3.54 -8.95
CA ARG A 95 -6.15 4.45 -8.67
C ARG A 95 -7.43 4.01 -9.39
N GLU A 96 -7.34 3.71 -10.68
CA GLU A 96 -8.48 3.26 -11.50
C GLU A 96 -9.06 1.94 -10.96
N SER A 97 -8.23 1.00 -10.51
CA SER A 97 -8.70 -0.26 -9.91
C SER A 97 -9.52 -0.03 -8.63
N PHE A 98 -9.06 0.87 -7.75
CA PHE A 98 -9.77 1.22 -6.52
C PHE A 98 -11.05 2.01 -6.80
N GLN A 99 -11.01 2.95 -7.74
CA GLN A 99 -12.19 3.69 -8.17
C GLN A 99 -13.22 2.76 -8.80
N GLY A 100 -12.79 1.84 -9.66
CA GLY A 100 -13.63 0.81 -10.27
C GLY A 100 -14.32 -0.05 -9.20
N TYR A 101 -13.57 -0.51 -8.20
CA TYR A 101 -14.16 -1.24 -7.06
C TYR A 101 -15.21 -0.40 -6.31
N MET A 102 -14.90 0.85 -5.97
CA MET A 102 -15.85 1.73 -5.28
C MET A 102 -17.12 2.00 -6.10
N CYS A 103 -16.97 2.17 -7.42
CA CYS A 103 -18.08 2.44 -8.33
C CYS A 103 -18.87 1.18 -8.72
N SER A 104 -18.34 -0.02 -8.48
CA SER A 104 -19.00 -1.30 -8.82
C SER A 104 -20.30 -1.56 -8.06
N ASP A 105 -20.42 -1.02 -6.84
CA ASP A 105 -21.63 -1.12 -6.02
C ASP A 105 -21.97 0.26 -5.42
N PRO A 106 -23.09 0.89 -5.82
CA PRO A 106 -23.53 2.17 -5.25
C PRO A 106 -23.64 2.17 -3.73
N LYS A 107 -23.87 1.02 -3.09
CA LYS A 107 -23.91 0.87 -1.63
C LYS A 107 -22.55 1.16 -1.00
N LEU A 108 -21.43 0.85 -1.67
CA LEU A 108 -20.08 1.14 -1.18
C LEU A 108 -19.85 2.66 -1.10
N ILE A 109 -20.21 3.40 -2.14
CA ILE A 109 -20.11 4.87 -2.15
C ILE A 109 -21.01 5.47 -1.08
N LYS A 110 -22.25 4.99 -0.96
CA LYS A 110 -23.18 5.46 0.09
C LYS A 110 -22.60 5.23 1.49
N LYS A 111 -22.07 4.03 1.75
CA LYS A 111 -21.43 3.67 3.01
C LYS A 111 -20.20 4.53 3.29
N LEU A 112 -19.33 4.74 2.29
CA LEU A 112 -18.16 5.60 2.42
C LEU A 112 -18.54 7.03 2.82
N LYS A 113 -19.51 7.63 2.13
CA LYS A 113 -20.00 8.99 2.47
C LYS A 113 -20.50 9.06 3.92
N GLN A 114 -21.25 8.05 4.38
CA GLN A 114 -21.71 7.98 5.77
C GLN A 114 -20.55 7.88 6.77
N LEU A 115 -19.53 7.07 6.47
CA LEU A 115 -18.36 6.92 7.33
C LEU A 115 -17.54 8.22 7.40
N LEU A 116 -17.38 8.93 6.28
CA LEU A 116 -16.68 10.23 6.24
C LEU A 116 -17.39 11.30 7.07
N VAL A 117 -18.73 11.34 7.04
CA VAL A 117 -19.52 12.26 7.89
C VAL A 117 -19.29 11.93 9.38
N LYS A 118 -19.33 10.64 9.75
CA LYS A 118 -19.07 10.21 11.14
C LYS A 118 -17.65 10.57 11.60
N GLN A 119 -16.65 10.38 10.74
CA GLN A 119 -15.26 10.74 11.03
C GLN A 119 -15.13 12.25 11.27
N LYS A 120 -15.73 13.07 10.41
CA LYS A 120 -15.71 14.54 10.57
C LYS A 120 -16.34 14.97 11.90
N ALA A 121 -17.49 14.39 12.26
CA ALA A 121 -18.15 14.71 13.54
C ALA A 121 -17.25 14.35 14.73
N SER A 122 -16.63 13.16 14.72
CA SER A 122 -15.71 12.73 15.78
C SER A 122 -14.48 13.63 15.94
N LEU A 123 -13.96 14.19 14.84
CA LEU A 123 -12.82 15.11 14.87
C LEU A 123 -13.18 16.50 15.36
N CYS A 124 -14.43 16.94 15.17
CA CYS A 124 -14.91 18.24 15.67
C CYS A 124 -15.38 18.20 17.14
N SER A 125 -15.50 17.02 17.73
CA SER A 125 -15.89 16.82 19.14
C SER A 125 -14.72 16.48 20.07
N ALA A 126 -13.50 16.45 19.53
CA ALA A 126 -12.24 16.28 20.27
C ALA A 126 -11.52 17.63 20.38
#